data_AF-A0A2S2DHF5-F1
#
_entry.id   AF-A0A2S2DHF5-F1
#
_cell.length_a   1.000
_cell.length_b   1.000
_cell.length_c   1.000
_cell.angle_alpha   90.00
_cell.angle_beta   90.00
_cell.angle_gamma   90.00
#
_symmetry.space_group_name_H-M   'P 1'
#
loop_
_entity.id
_entity.type
_entity.pdbx_description
1 polymer ?
#
loop_
_entity_poly.entity_id
_entity_poly.type
_entity_poly.pdbx_seq_one_letter_code
_entity_poly.pdbx_strand_id
1 'polypeptide(L)' 'MTTAATMVAEYTKAELAVLAGKTITFQGRSMSMENLQEIRAGRREWEARAAQQARMASCRPSIGGMSFSVASFGDR' A
#
# COMPACT_ATOMS: atom_id res chain seq x y z
N MET A 1 6.28 9.75 2.71
CA MET A 1 5.86 8.40 3.13
C MET A 1 4.86 7.87 2.12
N THR A 2 5.30 7.12 1.11
CA THR A 2 4.38 6.48 0.16
C THR A 2 3.73 5.29 0.87
N THR A 3 2.43 5.36 1.13
CA THR A 3 1.73 4.28 1.84
C THR A 3 1.56 3.07 0.92
N ALA A 4 1.44 1.88 1.49
CA ALA A 4 1.16 0.67 0.70
C ALA A 4 -0.14 0.81 -0.13
N ALA A 5 -1.12 1.57 0.36
CA ALA A 5 -2.33 1.91 -0.40
C ALA A 5 -2.04 2.74 -1.67
N THR A 6 -1.10 3.68 -1.60
CA THR A 6 -0.66 4.45 -2.77
C THR A 6 -0.04 3.54 -3.83
N MET A 7 0.77 2.56 -3.43
CA MET A 7 1.34 1.58 -4.37
C MET A 7 0.24 0.77 -5.06
N VAL A 8 -0.74 0.25 -4.33
CA VAL A 8 -1.88 -0.49 -4.92
C VAL A 8 -2.62 0.34 -5.96
N ALA A 9 -2.84 1.63 -5.70
CA ALA A 9 -3.46 2.54 -6.66
C ALA A 9 -2.63 2.72 -7.94
N GLU A 10 -1.31 2.87 -7.83
CA GLU A 10 -0.40 2.98 -8.98
C GLU A 10 -0.39 1.69 -9.82
N TYR A 11 -0.35 0.50 -9.18
CA TYR A 11 -0.51 -0.78 -9.89
C TYR A 11 -1.88 -0.92 -10.57
N THR A 12 -2.94 -0.34 -9.99
CA THR A 12 -4.29 -0.34 -10.57
C THR A 12 -4.38 0.51 -11.82
N LYS A 13 -3.82 1.73 -11.79
CA LYS A 13 -3.72 2.59 -12.97
C LYS A 13 -2.89 1.94 -14.06
N ALA A 14 -1.80 1.29 -13.68
CA ALA A 14 -0.92 0.58 -14.59
C ALA A 14 -1.67 -0.54 -15.33
N GLU A 15 -2.44 -1.36 -14.60
CA GLU A 15 -3.26 -2.41 -15.22
C GLU A 15 -4.30 -1.85 -16.18
N LEU A 16 -5.02 -0.77 -15.82
CA LEU A 16 -6.01 -0.15 -16.70
C LEU A 16 -5.38 0.38 -18.00
N ALA A 17 -4.20 1.00 -17.91
CA ALA A 17 -3.49 1.49 -19.10
C ALA A 17 -3.07 0.34 -20.02
N VAL A 18 -2.57 -0.75 -19.45
CA VAL A 18 -2.18 -1.96 -20.18
C VAL A 18 -3.40 -2.65 -20.81
N LEU A 19 -4.52 -2.74 -20.09
CA LEU A 19 -5.78 -3.27 -20.63
C LEU A 19 -6.34 -2.41 -21.77
N ALA A 20 -6.08 -1.10 -21.74
CA ALA A 20 -6.39 -0.19 -22.84
C ALA A 20 -5.42 -0.32 -24.04
N GLY A 21 -4.48 -1.28 -24.01
CA GLY A 21 -3.50 -1.52 -25.07
C GLY A 21 -2.29 -0.59 -25.05
N LYS A 22 -2.09 0.18 -23.97
CA LYS A 22 -0.93 1.08 -23.85
C LYS A 22 0.25 0.36 -23.20
N THR A 23 1.45 0.64 -23.70
CA THR A 23 2.69 0.29 -23.01
C THR A 23 3.07 1.43 -22.08
N ILE A 24 3.33 1.13 -20.82
CA ILE A 24 3.71 2.12 -19.80
C ILE A 24 5.04 1.76 -19.18
N THR A 25 5.80 2.77 -18.76
CA THR A 25 7.02 2.54 -17.98
C THR A 25 6.64 2.54 -16.50
N PHE A 26 6.71 1.38 -15.86
CA PHE A 26 6.41 1.21 -14.45
C PHE A 26 7.64 0.67 -13.73
N GLN A 27 8.06 1.34 -12.66
CA GLN A 27 9.28 0.98 -11.90
C GLN A 27 10.55 0.88 -12.78
N GLY A 28 10.65 1.73 -13.82
CA GLY A 28 11.80 1.74 -14.73
C GLY A 28 11.80 0.63 -15.79
N ARG A 29 10.73 -0.18 -15.87
CA ARG A 29 10.56 -1.20 -16.90
C ARG A 29 9.33 -0.95 -17.75
N SER A 30 9.39 -1.30 -19.03
CA SER A 30 8.22 -1.26 -19.92
C SER A 30 7.27 -2.41 -19.61
N MET A 31 6.02 -2.09 -19.31
CA MET A 31 4.93 -3.03 -19.05
C MET A 31 3.89 -2.95 -20.15
N SER A 32 3.48 -4.11 -20.65
CA SER A 32 2.50 -4.32 -21.73
C SER A 32 1.53 -5.45 -21.35
N MET A 33 0.60 -5.84 -22.25
CA MET A 33 -0.35 -6.94 -22.00
C MET A 33 0.34 -8.25 -21.57
N GLU A 34 1.55 -8.51 -22.06
CA GLU A 34 2.34 -9.69 -21.71
C GLU A 34 2.70 -9.72 -20.22
N ASN A 35 2.78 -8.54 -19.60
CA ASN A 35 3.15 -8.36 -18.20
C ASN A 35 1.93 -8.25 -17.28
N LEU A 36 0.70 -8.40 -17.79
CA LEU A 36 -0.53 -8.23 -17.03
C LEU A 36 -0.59 -9.13 -15.78
N GLN A 37 -0.11 -10.38 -15.91
CA GLN A 37 -0.06 -11.32 -14.78
C GLN A 37 0.91 -10.86 -13.69
N GLU A 38 2.03 -10.25 -14.06
CA GLU A 38 3.03 -9.73 -13.14
C GLU A 38 2.53 -8.46 -12.42
N ILE A 39 1.84 -7.57 -13.14
CA ILE A 39 1.18 -6.38 -12.54
C ILE A 39 0.15 -6.82 -11.49
N ARG A 40 -0.64 -7.86 -11.79
CA ARG A 40 -1.61 -8.44 -10.84
C ARG A 40 -0.94 -9.10 -9.64
N ALA A 41 0.18 -9.79 -9.84
CA ALA A 41 0.98 -10.36 -8.75
C ALA A 41 1.50 -9.25 -7.83
N GLY A 42 2.15 -8.22 -8.38
CA GLY A 42 2.65 -7.09 -7.61
C GLY A 42 1.56 -6.39 -6.80
N ARG A 43 0.36 -6.19 -7.38
CA ARG A 43 -0.77 -5.62 -6.63
C ARG A 43 -1.14 -6.45 -5.42
N ARG A 44 -1.30 -7.77 -5.56
CA ARG A 44 -1.67 -8.67 -4.45
C ARG A 44 -0.63 -8.64 -3.34
N GLU A 45 0.65 -8.57 -3.70
CA GLU A 45 1.73 -8.42 -2.72
C GLU A 45 1.61 -7.10 -1.95
N TRP A 46 1.35 -6.00 -2.65
CA TRP A 46 1.16 -4.70 -2.02
C TRP A 46 -0.12 -4.60 -1.19
N GLU A 47 -1.20 -5.26 -1.61
CA GLU A 47 -2.43 -5.38 -0.82
C GLU A 47 -2.18 -6.15 0.47
N ALA A 48 -1.43 -7.27 0.43
CA ALA A 48 -1.06 -8.01 1.62
C ALA A 48 -0.21 -7.16 2.57
N ARG A 49 0.73 -6.37 2.04
CA ARG A 49 1.55 -5.42 2.83
C ARG A 49 0.70 -4.28 3.39
N ALA A 50 -0.26 -3.77 2.63
CA ALA A 50 -1.18 -2.72 3.08
C ALA A 50 -2.07 -3.24 4.22
N ALA A 51 -2.60 -4.46 4.10
CA ALA A 51 -3.37 -5.10 5.15
C ALA A 51 -2.54 -5.31 6.42
N GLN A 52 -1.27 -5.74 6.30
CA GLN A 52 -0.36 -5.83 7.45
C GLN A 52 -0.09 -4.47 8.09
N GLN A 53 0.22 -3.43 7.29
CA GLN A 53 0.43 -2.08 7.81
C GLN A 53 -0.81 -1.53 8.50
N ALA A 54 -2.00 -1.75 7.95
CA ALA A 54 -3.26 -1.37 8.57
C ALA A 54 -3.46 -2.08 9.92
N ARG A 55 -3.19 -3.38 9.99
CA ARG A 55 -3.23 -4.16 11.24
C ARG A 55 -2.25 -3.66 12.29
N MET A 56 -1.01 -3.34 11.89
CA MET A 56 0.00 -2.81 12.80
C MET A 56 -0.30 -1.38 13.25
N ALA A 57 -0.88 -0.54 12.39
CA ALA A 57 -1.36 0.78 12.77
C ALA A 57 -2.54 0.70 13.75
N SER A 58 -3.42 -0.30 13.62
CA SER A 58 -4.51 -0.55 14.57
C SER A 58 -4.06 -1.23 15.87
N CYS A 59 -2.99 -2.03 15.82
CA CYS A 59 -2.36 -2.65 16.99
C CYS A 59 -1.34 -1.71 17.63
N ARG A 60 -1.79 -0.51 18.02
CA ARG A 60 -1.07 0.27 19.04
C ARG A 60 -1.04 -0.62 20.29
N PRO A 61 0.15 -0.95 20.85
CA PRO A 61 0.24 -1.93 21.92
C PRO A 61 -0.59 -1.46 23.11
N SER A 62 -1.73 -2.10 23.26
CA SER A 62 -2.56 -1.98 24.43
C SER A 62 -2.20 -3.16 25.31
N ILE A 63 -1.28 -2.94 26.24
CA ILE A 63 -1.06 -3.89 27.35
C ILE A 63 -2.40 -3.97 28.09
N GLY A 64 -3.12 -5.08 27.90
CA GLY A 64 -4.39 -5.35 28.58
C GLY A 64 -5.59 -4.49 28.17
N GLY A 65 -5.71 -4.05 26.91
CA GLY A 65 -6.91 -3.34 26.44
C GLY A 65 -7.05 -1.88 26.92
N MET A 66 -6.09 -1.36 27.68
CA MET A 66 -6.00 0.06 28.03
C MET A 66 -5.04 0.78 27.06
N SER A 67 -5.56 1.77 26.35
CA SER A 67 -4.75 2.80 25.70
C SER A 67 -4.35 3.81 26.77
N PHE A 68 -3.06 3.94 27.08
CA PHE A 68 -2.61 5.00 27.98
C PHE A 68 -2.55 6.32 27.20
N SER A 69 -3.41 7.28 27.58
CA SER A 69 -3.27 8.67 27.18
C SER A 69 -2.22 9.32 28.08
N VAL A 70 -1.03 9.61 27.54
CA VAL A 70 -0.07 10.47 28.24
C VAL A 70 -0.61 11.90 28.14
N ALA A 71 -1.17 12.41 29.24
CA ALA A 71 -1.46 13.83 29.34
C ALA A 71 -0.15 14.62 29.29
N SER A 72 -0.07 15.60 28.37
CA SER A 72 0.99 16.60 28.36
C SER A 72 0.83 17.43 29.63
N PHE A 73 1.79 17.32 30.56
CA PHE A 73 1.93 18.27 31.65
C PHE A 73 2.45 19.59 31.05
N GLY A 74 1.51 20.46 30.68
CA GLY A 74 1.80 21.85 30.41
C GLY A 74 2.15 22.56 31.71
N ASP A 75 3.42 22.92 31.81
CA ASP A 75 3.92 24.27 32.07
C ASP A 75 3.10 25.16 33.03
N ARG A 76 3.72 25.52 34.16
CA ARG A 76 3.33 26.67 34.99
C ARG A 76 4.59 27.47 35.31
#